data_AF-A0A847HWI5-F1
#
_entry.id   AF-A0A847HWI5-F1
#
_cell.length_a   1.000
_cell.length_b   1.000
_cell.length_c   1.000
_cell.angle_alpha   90.00
_cell.angle_beta   90.00
_cell.angle_gamma   90.00
#
_symmetry.space_group_name_H-M   'P 1'
#
loop_
_entity.id
_entity.type
_entity.pdbx_description
1 polymer ?
#
loop_
_entity_poly.entity_id
_entity_poly.type
_entity_poly.pdbx_seq_one_letter_code
_entity_poly.pdbx_strand_id
1 'polypeptide(L)'
;MITTAAEYARATRRLRDESEHLDRLREALSRADLAAEEVERLMRPALDYHSELRREVEAYERERPVELEPLSRLTDIGRWLTELRSQRGWTQQRLAAALGTSAPLVCRDERNGYRNISTQRAQRILDAFGAQISVRIERLAPVEQLPGASPLEVIRESLARFVGADEEGLELWLTSPHPQLGGTSPQELLEAGEDEFVAQFVQDMVASATTSGAEVH
;
A
#
# COMPACT_ATOMS: atom_id res chain seq x y z
N MET A 1 32.23 -2.99 -9.89
CA MET A 1 30.87 -3.09 -9.30
C MET A 1 30.77 -2.04 -8.21
N ILE A 2 29.72 -1.23 -8.24
CA ILE A 2 29.39 -0.28 -7.18
C ILE A 2 28.83 -1.08 -6.01
N THR A 3 29.38 -0.90 -4.81
CA THR A 3 28.96 -1.65 -3.61
C THR A 3 28.53 -0.75 -2.46
N THR A 4 28.79 0.56 -2.56
CA THR A 4 28.47 1.53 -1.51
C THR A 4 27.71 2.75 -2.04
N ALA A 5 26.99 3.45 -1.16
CA ALA A 5 26.26 4.67 -1.52
C ALA A 5 27.19 5.82 -1.98
N ALA A 6 28.41 5.88 -1.45
CA ALA A 6 29.40 6.88 -1.84
C ALA A 6 30.02 6.59 -3.21
N GLU A 7 30.18 5.32 -3.58
CA GLU A 7 30.56 4.91 -4.94
C GLU A 7 29.43 5.19 -5.92
N TYR A 8 28.19 4.87 -5.55
CA TYR A 8 27.00 5.20 -6.33
C TYR A 8 26.90 6.69 -6.63
N ALA A 9 26.97 7.56 -5.63
CA ALA A 9 26.92 9.01 -5.83
C ALA A 9 28.04 9.54 -6.74
N ARG A 10 29.23 8.91 -6.70
CA ARG A 10 30.35 9.22 -7.60
C ARG A 10 30.09 8.72 -9.02
N ALA A 11 29.59 7.50 -9.17
CA ALA A 11 29.26 6.91 -10.47
C ALA A 11 28.12 7.66 -11.16
N THR A 12 27.07 8.08 -10.44
CA THR A 12 25.98 8.88 -10.99
C THR A 12 26.46 10.26 -11.47
N ARG A 13 27.35 10.92 -10.72
CA ARG A 13 27.99 12.17 -11.17
C ARG A 13 28.81 11.95 -12.44
N ARG A 14 29.66 10.92 -12.44
CA ARG A 14 30.50 10.56 -13.59
C ARG A 14 29.67 10.18 -14.82
N LEU A 15 28.53 9.52 -14.65
CA LEU A 15 27.61 9.18 -15.74
C LEU A 15 26.99 10.43 -16.36
N ARG A 16 26.64 11.42 -15.53
CA ARG A 16 26.17 12.73 -15.99
C ARG A 16 27.27 13.48 -16.76
N ASP A 17 28.46 13.58 -16.18
CA ASP A 17 29.59 14.28 -16.79
C ASP A 17 29.97 13.63 -18.13
N GLU A 18 29.91 12.29 -18.22
CA GLU A 18 30.17 11.53 -19.45
C GLU A 18 29.10 11.77 -20.51
N SER A 19 27.81 11.83 -20.14
CA SER A 19 26.74 12.23 -21.08
C SER A 19 26.99 13.61 -21.67
N GLU A 20 27.34 14.59 -20.82
CA GLU A 20 27.67 15.95 -21.26
C GLU A 20 28.95 15.99 -22.12
N HIS A 21 29.89 15.05 -21.90
CA HIS A 21 31.07 14.89 -22.74
C HIS A 21 30.73 14.28 -24.11
N LEU A 22 29.91 13.23 -24.15
CA LEU A 22 29.46 12.58 -25.38
C LEU A 22 28.73 13.54 -26.31
N ASP A 23 27.85 14.39 -25.77
CA ASP A 23 27.14 15.40 -26.55
C ASP A 23 28.12 16.38 -27.22
N ARG A 24 29.09 16.89 -26.45
CA ARG A 24 30.14 17.79 -26.95
C ARG A 24 31.03 17.11 -27.98
N LEU A 25 31.40 15.86 -27.76
CA LEU A 25 32.22 15.08 -28.69
C LEU A 25 31.49 14.85 -30.01
N ARG A 26 30.21 14.46 -29.95
CA ARG A 26 29.39 14.24 -31.14
C ARG A 26 29.21 15.53 -31.93
N GLU A 27 28.98 16.64 -31.26
CA GLU A 27 28.87 17.95 -31.89
C GLU A 27 30.19 18.35 -32.57
N ALA A 28 31.32 18.19 -31.88
CA ALA A 28 32.64 18.49 -32.44
C ALA A 28 32.97 17.63 -33.68
N LEU A 29 32.69 16.33 -33.62
CA LEU A 29 32.91 15.41 -34.74
C LEU A 29 31.99 15.72 -35.93
N SER A 30 30.74 16.12 -35.67
CA SER A 30 29.78 16.48 -36.74
C SER A 30 30.19 17.77 -37.48
N ARG A 31 30.96 18.65 -36.83
CA ARG A 31 31.53 19.85 -37.47
C ARG A 31 32.80 19.58 -38.27
N ALA A 32 33.36 18.37 -38.20
CA ALA A 32 34.68 18.05 -38.76
C ALA A 32 34.65 17.53 -40.20
N ASP A 33 33.57 17.77 -40.97
CA ASP A 33 33.38 17.29 -42.35
C ASP A 33 33.60 15.77 -42.51
N LEU A 34 33.24 15.02 -41.46
CA LEU A 34 33.30 13.56 -41.44
C LEU A 34 31.99 12.96 -41.93
N ALA A 35 32.08 11.80 -42.59
CA ALA A 35 30.88 11.03 -42.91
C ALA A 35 30.23 10.50 -41.62
N ALA A 36 28.90 10.32 -41.63
CA ALA A 36 28.16 9.88 -40.44
C ALA A 36 28.66 8.55 -39.86
N GLU A 37 29.07 7.61 -40.73
CA GLU A 37 29.63 6.31 -40.35
C GLU A 37 30.97 6.44 -39.62
N GLU A 38 31.78 7.43 -40.00
CA GLU A 38 33.05 7.73 -39.34
C GLU A 38 32.84 8.38 -37.98
N VAL A 39 31.87 9.29 -37.87
CA VAL A 39 31.44 9.86 -36.59
C VAL A 39 30.96 8.74 -35.65
N GLU A 40 30.13 7.82 -36.12
CA GLU A 40 29.69 6.68 -35.31
C GLU A 40 30.84 5.78 -34.87
N ARG A 41 31.77 5.48 -35.78
CA ARG A 41 32.96 4.67 -35.47
C ARG A 41 33.83 5.32 -34.41
N LEU A 42 34.03 6.64 -34.49
CA LEU A 42 34.81 7.42 -33.52
C LEU A 42 34.10 7.58 -32.18
N MET A 43 32.77 7.65 -32.19
CA MET A 43 31.94 7.71 -30.97
C MET A 43 31.86 6.36 -30.24
N ARG A 44 32.08 5.24 -30.93
CA ARG A 44 31.87 3.88 -30.39
C ARG A 44 32.55 3.64 -29.03
N PRO A 45 33.86 3.95 -28.84
CA PRO A 45 34.51 3.66 -27.57
C PRO A 45 33.90 4.43 -26.38
N ALA A 46 33.53 5.69 -26.60
CA ALA A 46 32.92 6.52 -25.56
C ALA A 46 31.48 6.07 -25.25
N LEU A 47 30.74 5.63 -26.27
CA LEU A 47 29.40 5.05 -26.10
C LEU A 47 29.45 3.73 -25.33
N ASP A 48 30.42 2.87 -25.64
CA ASP A 48 30.59 1.58 -24.96
C ASP A 48 30.90 1.81 -23.47
N TYR A 49 31.85 2.70 -23.18
CA TYR A 49 32.19 3.08 -21.81
C TYR A 49 31.01 3.69 -21.03
N HIS A 50 30.24 4.58 -21.66
CA HIS A 50 29.01 5.12 -21.07
C HIS A 50 27.98 4.02 -20.76
N SER A 51 27.85 3.05 -21.68
CA SER A 51 26.94 1.92 -21.50
C SER A 51 27.35 1.01 -20.34
N GLU A 52 28.65 0.78 -20.14
CA GLU A 52 29.19 0.01 -19.03
C GLU A 52 28.94 0.71 -17.68
N LEU A 53 29.25 2.01 -17.62
CA LEU A 53 29.03 2.81 -16.42
C LEU A 53 27.54 2.85 -16.04
N ARG A 54 26.66 2.95 -17.03
CA ARG A 54 25.21 2.88 -16.84
C ARG A 54 24.77 1.53 -16.28
N ARG A 55 25.26 0.42 -16.85
CA ARG A 55 24.93 -0.93 -16.37
C ARG A 55 25.34 -1.13 -14.91
N GLU A 56 26.47 -0.55 -14.50
CA GLU A 56 26.97 -0.64 -13.13
C GLU A 56 26.09 0.13 -12.15
N VAL A 57 25.65 1.34 -12.51
CA VAL A 57 24.69 2.14 -11.73
C VAL A 57 23.36 1.40 -11.61
N GLU A 58 22.82 0.90 -12.72
CA GLU A 58 21.55 0.14 -12.75
C GLU A 58 21.64 -1.17 -11.95
N ALA A 59 22.81 -1.80 -11.88
CA ALA A 59 23.03 -2.99 -11.07
C ALA A 59 22.94 -2.67 -9.57
N TYR A 60 23.60 -1.61 -9.13
CA TYR A 60 23.51 -1.17 -7.74
C TYR A 60 22.08 -0.72 -7.37
N GLU A 61 21.37 -0.04 -8.26
CA GLU A 61 19.97 0.36 -8.03
C GLU A 61 19.02 -0.82 -7.90
N ARG A 62 19.26 -1.92 -8.65
CA ARG A 62 18.48 -3.16 -8.55
C ARG A 62 18.69 -3.90 -7.23
N GLU A 63 19.92 -3.89 -6.73
CA GLU A 63 20.30 -4.63 -5.52
C GLU A 63 20.06 -3.83 -4.24
N ARG A 64 19.97 -2.51 -4.34
CA ARG A 64 19.67 -1.65 -3.21
C ARG A 64 18.19 -1.79 -2.84
N PRO A 65 17.88 -2.31 -1.63
CA PRO A 65 16.52 -2.26 -1.13
C PRO A 65 16.12 -0.78 -1.06
N VAL A 66 15.07 -0.43 -1.79
CA VAL A 66 14.37 0.82 -1.50
C VAL A 66 13.62 0.55 -0.20
N GLU A 67 14.23 0.89 0.93
CA GLU A 67 13.56 0.89 2.23
C GLU A 67 12.52 2.02 2.23
N LEU A 68 11.38 1.77 1.60
CA LEU A 68 10.16 2.49 1.90
C LEU A 68 9.57 1.85 3.15
N GLU A 69 9.10 2.68 4.08
CA GLU A 69 8.38 2.19 5.24
C GLU A 69 7.16 1.37 4.80
N PRO A 70 7.01 0.11 5.24
CA PRO A 70 5.94 -0.79 4.79
C PRO A 70 4.58 -0.09 4.77
N LEU A 71 3.83 -0.25 3.67
CA LEU A 71 2.45 0.24 3.60
C LEU A 71 1.61 -0.47 4.67
N SER A 72 1.17 0.27 5.68
CA SER A 72 0.19 -0.20 6.67
C SER A 72 -1.24 -0.14 6.13
N ARG A 73 -1.50 0.70 5.11
CA ARG A 73 -2.79 0.81 4.44
C ARG A 73 -2.61 0.93 2.93
N LEU A 74 -3.44 0.23 2.15
CA LEU A 74 -3.46 0.34 0.69
C LEU A 74 -3.81 1.75 0.20
N THR A 75 -4.56 2.51 0.99
CA THR A 75 -4.91 3.92 0.70
C THR A 75 -3.70 4.84 0.65
N ASP A 76 -2.58 4.43 1.25
CA ASP A 76 -1.38 5.26 1.38
C ASP A 76 -0.43 5.06 0.18
N ILE A 77 -0.81 4.24 -0.80
CA ILE A 77 -0.01 3.98 -2.01
C ILE A 77 0.41 5.26 -2.74
N GLY A 78 -0.44 6.30 -2.73
CA GLY A 78 -0.13 7.58 -3.35
C GLY A 78 1.09 8.29 -2.76
N ARG A 79 1.29 8.17 -1.44
CA ARG A 79 2.47 8.69 -0.75
C ARG A 79 3.73 7.99 -1.27
N TRP A 80 3.71 6.66 -1.32
CA TRP A 80 4.81 5.85 -1.85
C TRP A 80 5.15 6.17 -3.30
N LEU A 81 4.15 6.34 -4.19
CA LEU A 81 4.40 6.71 -5.59
C LEU A 81 5.13 8.06 -5.70
N THR A 82 4.77 9.02 -4.84
CA THR A 82 5.39 10.36 -4.77
C THR A 82 6.82 10.29 -4.21
N GLU A 83 7.03 9.49 -3.16
CA GLU A 83 8.34 9.24 -2.56
C GLU A 83 9.29 8.55 -3.55
N LEU A 84 8.82 7.50 -4.25
CA LEU A 84 9.57 6.80 -5.29
C LEU A 84 10.00 7.74 -6.42
N ARG A 85 9.10 8.63 -6.88
CA ARG A 85 9.43 9.65 -7.87
C ARG A 85 10.55 10.56 -7.38
N SER A 86 10.43 11.02 -6.14
CA SER A 86 11.36 11.97 -5.52
C SER A 86 12.74 11.33 -5.29
N GLN A 87 12.80 10.08 -4.83
CA GLN A 87 14.04 9.33 -4.65
C GLN A 87 14.77 9.05 -5.96
N ARG A 88 14.04 8.82 -7.06
CA ARG A 88 14.61 8.72 -8.41
C ARG A 88 15.03 10.07 -9.00
N GLY A 89 14.72 11.19 -8.34
CA GLY A 89 14.99 12.54 -8.86
C GLY A 89 14.16 12.90 -10.09
N TRP A 90 13.04 12.23 -10.33
CA TRP A 90 12.20 12.51 -11.50
C TRP A 90 11.32 13.73 -11.25
N THR A 91 11.24 14.63 -12.22
CA THR A 91 10.25 15.72 -12.19
C THR A 91 8.86 15.19 -12.52
N GLN A 92 7.80 15.92 -12.12
CA GLN A 92 6.42 15.61 -12.52
C GLN A 92 6.26 15.60 -14.05
N GLN A 93 6.99 16.47 -14.75
CA GLN A 93 7.02 16.52 -16.21
C GLN A 93 7.63 15.25 -16.83
N ARG A 94 8.71 14.73 -16.24
CA ARG A 94 9.33 13.47 -16.67
C ARG A 94 8.41 12.27 -16.46
N LEU A 95 7.75 12.21 -15.30
CA LEU A 95 6.74 11.17 -15.03
C LEU A 95 5.58 11.27 -16.04
N ALA A 96 5.08 12.47 -16.31
CA ALA A 96 4.01 12.68 -17.27
C ALA A 96 4.40 12.19 -18.68
N ALA A 97 5.62 12.50 -19.13
CA ALA A 97 6.15 12.03 -20.41
C ALA A 97 6.22 10.48 -20.47
N ALA A 98 6.74 9.84 -19.41
CA ALA A 98 6.82 8.38 -19.33
C ALA A 98 5.44 7.69 -19.35
N LEU A 99 4.42 8.35 -18.78
CA LEU A 99 3.05 7.83 -18.75
C LEU A 99 2.24 8.17 -20.02
N GLY A 100 2.77 8.99 -20.92
CA GLY A 100 2.02 9.53 -22.07
C GLY A 100 0.86 10.43 -21.64
N THR A 101 1.06 11.25 -20.60
CA THR A 101 0.04 12.15 -20.05
C THR A 101 0.57 13.57 -19.83
N SER A 102 -0.26 14.46 -19.29
CA SER A 102 0.11 15.86 -19.07
C SER A 102 0.70 16.11 -17.67
N ALA A 103 1.70 16.99 -17.58
CA ALA A 103 2.30 17.38 -16.30
C ALA A 103 1.29 18.01 -15.31
N PRO A 104 0.29 18.83 -15.75
CA PRO A 104 -0.77 19.30 -14.86
C PRO A 104 -1.61 18.18 -14.24
N LEU A 105 -1.85 17.09 -14.97
CA LEU A 105 -2.58 15.94 -14.44
C LEU A 105 -1.78 15.26 -13.32
N VAL A 106 -0.49 14.99 -13.56
CA VAL A 106 0.41 14.40 -12.55
C VAL A 106 0.52 15.31 -11.32
N CYS A 107 0.66 16.62 -11.53
CA CYS A 107 0.70 17.60 -10.45
C CYS A 107 -0.57 17.57 -9.60
N ARG A 108 -1.75 17.51 -10.24
CA ARG A 108 -3.04 17.39 -9.55
C ARG A 108 -3.15 16.07 -8.78
N ASP A 109 -2.76 14.97 -9.41
CA ASP A 109 -2.82 13.65 -8.82
C ASP A 109 -1.93 13.60 -7.56
N GLU A 110 -0.67 14.04 -7.65
CA GLU A 110 0.26 14.12 -6.51
C GLU A 110 -0.25 15.06 -5.41
N ARG A 111 -0.76 16.24 -5.78
CA ARG A 111 -1.32 17.20 -4.80
C ARG A 111 -2.49 16.61 -4.01
N ASN A 112 -3.29 15.77 -4.65
CA ASN A 112 -4.41 15.08 -4.01
C ASN A 112 -4.00 13.77 -3.33
N GLY A 113 -2.70 13.46 -3.27
CA GLY A 113 -2.18 12.22 -2.70
C GLY A 113 -2.58 10.98 -3.48
N TYR A 114 -2.83 11.11 -4.79
CA TYR A 114 -3.38 10.08 -5.65
C TYR A 114 -4.69 9.46 -5.12
N ARG A 115 -5.53 10.25 -4.43
CA ARG A 115 -6.85 9.80 -3.99
C ARG A 115 -7.63 9.16 -5.13
N ASN A 116 -8.18 7.96 -4.89
CA ASN A 116 -8.95 7.16 -5.85
C ASN A 116 -8.17 6.79 -7.14
N ILE A 117 -6.85 6.72 -7.08
CA ILE A 117 -6.07 6.16 -8.19
C ILE A 117 -6.52 4.72 -8.47
N SER A 118 -6.77 4.40 -9.73
CA SER A 118 -7.04 3.02 -10.11
C SER A 118 -5.78 2.17 -9.96
N THR A 119 -5.95 0.90 -9.61
CA THR A 119 -4.85 -0.08 -9.52
C THR A 119 -4.05 -0.14 -10.81
N GLN A 120 -4.73 -0.10 -11.96
CA GLN A 120 -4.07 -0.09 -13.28
C GLN A 120 -3.21 1.17 -13.51
N ARG A 121 -3.66 2.35 -13.06
CA ARG A 121 -2.86 3.58 -13.16
C ARG A 121 -1.67 3.53 -12.20
N ALA A 122 -1.87 3.05 -10.97
CA ALA A 122 -0.78 2.86 -10.01
C ALA A 122 0.27 1.89 -10.55
N GLN A 123 -0.14 0.76 -11.14
CA GLN A 123 0.76 -0.20 -11.78
C GLN A 123 1.58 0.45 -12.90
N ARG A 124 0.96 1.21 -13.81
CA ARG A 124 1.69 1.93 -14.87
C ARG A 124 2.74 2.90 -14.34
N ILE A 125 2.49 3.52 -13.19
CA ILE A 125 3.48 4.40 -12.53
C ILE A 125 4.63 3.57 -11.97
N LEU A 126 4.34 2.45 -11.30
CA LEU A 126 5.37 1.53 -10.81
C LEU A 126 6.21 0.96 -11.95
N ASP A 127 5.58 0.56 -13.06
CA ASP A 127 6.26 0.08 -14.27
C ASP A 127 7.16 1.16 -14.87
N ALA A 128 6.69 2.41 -14.94
CA ALA A 128 7.49 3.54 -15.41
C ALA A 128 8.72 3.79 -14.52
N PHE A 129 8.62 3.46 -13.24
CA PHE A 129 9.76 3.49 -12.32
C PHE A 129 10.62 2.23 -12.38
N GLY A 130 10.15 1.12 -12.95
CA GLY A 130 10.80 -0.18 -12.82
C GLY A 130 10.73 -0.70 -11.38
N ALA A 131 9.66 -0.38 -10.65
CA ALA A 131 9.43 -0.82 -9.28
C ALA A 131 8.42 -1.97 -9.25
N GLN A 132 8.59 -2.88 -8.29
CA GLN A 132 7.64 -3.96 -8.03
C GLN A 132 7.05 -3.78 -6.62
N ILE A 133 5.77 -4.12 -6.47
CA ILE A 133 5.09 -4.13 -5.17
C ILE A 133 4.98 -5.57 -4.67
N SER A 134 5.35 -5.79 -3.42
CA SER A 134 5.07 -7.04 -2.70
C SER A 134 4.13 -6.70 -1.55
N VAL A 135 2.98 -7.38 -1.50
CA VAL A 135 1.98 -7.19 -0.46
C VAL A 135 2.00 -8.39 0.46
N ARG A 136 2.32 -8.17 1.74
CA ARG A 136 2.10 -9.16 2.80
C ARG A 136 0.80 -8.78 3.51
N ILE A 137 -0.17 -9.69 3.48
CA ILE A 137 -1.40 -9.54 4.26
C ILE A 137 -1.18 -10.26 5.58
N GLU A 138 -1.14 -9.49 6.66
CA GLU A 138 -1.15 -10.04 8.01
C GLU A 138 -2.60 -10.26 8.42
N ARG A 139 -2.92 -11.49 8.83
CA ARG A 139 -4.18 -11.76 9.49
C ARG A 139 -4.09 -11.14 10.87
N LEU A 140 -4.63 -9.94 11.02
CA LEU A 140 -5.08 -9.48 12.32
C LEU A 140 -6.08 -10.53 12.85
N ALA A 141 -6.02 -10.84 14.14
CA ALA A 141 -6.93 -11.80 14.75
C ALA A 141 -8.37 -11.54 14.27
N PRO A 142 -9.19 -12.60 14.05
CA PRO A 142 -10.57 -12.44 13.61
C PRO A 142 -11.27 -11.32 14.38
N VAL A 143 -12.02 -10.45 13.70
CA VAL A 143 -12.86 -9.43 14.34
C VAL A 143 -13.95 -10.09 15.24
N GLU A 144 -14.13 -11.40 15.13
CA GLU A 144 -14.86 -12.24 16.10
C GLU A 144 -14.24 -12.25 17.51
N GLN A 145 -13.09 -11.60 17.69
CA GLN A 145 -12.51 -11.29 18.99
C GLN A 145 -11.99 -9.84 18.95
N LEU A 146 -12.88 -8.85 19.06
CA LEU A 146 -12.46 -7.49 19.43
C LEU A 146 -11.95 -7.54 20.87
N PRO A 147 -10.65 -7.41 21.15
CA PRO A 147 -10.18 -7.14 22.51
C PRO A 147 -10.43 -5.65 22.71
N GLY A 148 -11.63 -5.29 23.18
CA GLY A 148 -11.96 -3.90 23.47
C GLY A 148 -13.43 -3.53 23.53
N ALA A 149 -14.36 -4.36 23.03
CA ALA A 149 -15.77 -4.20 23.39
C ALA A 149 -15.98 -4.95 24.71
N SER A 150 -16.51 -4.28 25.73
CA SER A 150 -16.91 -5.00 26.95
C SER A 150 -17.92 -6.08 26.55
N PRO A 151 -17.86 -7.30 27.08
CA PRO A 151 -18.89 -8.31 26.82
C PRO A 151 -20.31 -7.76 27.04
N LEU A 152 -20.48 -6.78 27.95
CA LEU A 152 -21.72 -6.04 28.16
C LEU A 152 -22.16 -5.21 26.95
N GLU A 153 -21.23 -4.61 26.21
CA GLU A 153 -21.53 -3.88 24.97
C GLU A 153 -21.99 -4.85 23.87
N VAL A 154 -21.36 -6.02 23.78
CA VAL A 154 -21.77 -7.08 22.84
C VAL A 154 -23.18 -7.58 23.15
N ILE A 155 -23.49 -7.79 24.43
CA ILE A 155 -24.83 -8.17 24.90
C ILE A 155 -25.84 -7.08 24.55
N ARG A 156 -25.56 -5.81 24.88
CA ARG A 156 -26.46 -4.68 24.61
C ARG A 156 -26.72 -4.49 23.12
N GLU A 157 -25.68 -4.53 22.28
CA GLU A 157 -25.81 -4.28 20.85
C GLU A 157 -26.54 -5.42 20.13
N SER A 158 -26.29 -6.66 20.55
CA SER A 158 -26.97 -7.85 20.02
C SER A 158 -28.44 -7.88 20.41
N LEU A 159 -28.77 -7.55 21.67
CA LEU A 159 -30.16 -7.50 22.14
C LEU A 159 -30.93 -6.29 21.61
N ALA A 160 -30.29 -5.13 21.44
CA ALA A 160 -30.93 -3.95 20.86
C ALA A 160 -31.52 -4.22 19.46
N ARG A 161 -30.84 -5.06 18.67
CA ARG A 161 -31.32 -5.50 17.36
C ARG A 161 -32.47 -6.50 17.42
N PHE A 162 -32.60 -7.23 18.52
CA PHE A 162 -33.48 -8.38 18.62
C PHE A 162 -34.76 -8.11 19.44
N VAL A 163 -34.64 -7.37 20.55
CA VAL A 163 -35.73 -7.10 21.50
C VAL A 163 -36.45 -5.78 21.20
N GLY A 164 -35.95 -4.97 20.26
CA GLY A 164 -36.54 -3.67 19.92
C GLY A 164 -36.33 -2.60 21.01
N ALA A 165 -35.22 -2.72 21.73
CA ALA A 165 -34.96 -2.23 23.08
C ALA A 165 -35.44 -0.79 23.38
N ASP A 166 -36.44 -0.70 24.25
CA ASP A 166 -36.39 0.23 25.37
C ASP A 166 -35.49 -0.34 26.48
N GLU A 167 -35.05 0.51 27.42
CA GLU A 167 -34.20 0.08 28.54
C GLU A 167 -34.90 -0.97 29.44
N GLU A 168 -36.23 -0.96 29.48
CA GLU A 168 -37.04 -1.88 30.28
C GLU A 168 -37.01 -3.32 29.73
N GLY A 169 -37.09 -3.51 28.42
CA GLY A 169 -37.00 -4.84 27.82
C GLY A 169 -35.63 -5.50 27.98
N LEU A 170 -34.55 -4.70 27.97
CA LEU A 170 -33.20 -5.17 28.23
C LEU A 170 -33.04 -5.64 29.69
N GLU A 171 -33.51 -4.82 30.63
CA GLU A 171 -33.44 -5.15 32.06
C GLU A 171 -34.25 -6.40 32.39
N LEU A 172 -35.44 -6.51 31.80
CA LEU A 172 -36.28 -7.70 31.96
C LEU A 172 -35.59 -8.96 31.44
N TRP A 173 -34.92 -8.88 30.29
CA TRP A 173 -34.17 -10.02 29.74
C TRP A 173 -32.97 -10.40 30.62
N LEU A 174 -32.21 -9.42 31.11
CA LEU A 174 -31.04 -9.65 31.95
C LEU A 174 -31.39 -10.29 33.31
N THR A 175 -32.53 -9.89 33.89
CA THR A 175 -32.99 -10.38 35.19
C THR A 175 -33.80 -11.68 35.11
N SER A 176 -34.24 -12.08 33.91
CA SER A 176 -35.10 -13.26 33.74
C SER A 176 -34.31 -14.57 33.75
N PRO A 177 -34.74 -15.58 34.54
CA PRO A 177 -34.19 -16.93 34.49
C PRO A 177 -34.34 -17.58 33.11
N HIS A 178 -33.25 -18.09 32.54
CA HIS A 178 -33.29 -18.74 31.23
C HIS A 178 -33.15 -20.27 31.34
N PRO A 179 -34.07 -21.08 30.77
CA PRO A 179 -33.96 -22.55 30.82
C PRO A 179 -32.67 -23.10 30.21
N GLN A 180 -32.17 -22.46 29.14
CA GLN A 180 -30.91 -22.82 28.47
C GLN A 180 -29.67 -22.45 29.30
N LEU A 181 -29.82 -21.58 30.31
CA LEU A 181 -28.78 -21.23 31.28
C LEU A 181 -28.96 -22.00 32.60
N GLY A 182 -29.69 -23.13 32.59
CA GLY A 182 -29.94 -23.94 33.78
C GLY A 182 -30.89 -23.30 34.80
N GLY A 183 -31.67 -22.28 34.38
CA GLY A 183 -32.58 -21.54 35.26
C GLY A 183 -31.92 -20.36 35.99
N THR A 184 -30.68 -20.01 35.65
CA THR A 184 -30.00 -18.80 36.14
C THR A 184 -30.31 -17.61 35.21
N SER A 185 -30.32 -16.40 35.76
CA SER A 185 -30.46 -15.18 34.96
C SER A 185 -29.12 -14.75 34.32
N PRO A 186 -29.14 -14.13 33.13
CA PRO A 186 -27.93 -13.54 32.55
C PRO A 186 -27.21 -12.57 33.52
N GLN A 187 -27.95 -11.80 34.31
CA GLN A 187 -27.38 -10.87 35.29
C GLN A 187 -26.55 -11.58 36.37
N GLU A 188 -27.04 -12.69 36.94
CA GLU A 188 -26.30 -13.45 37.95
C GLU A 188 -24.97 -14.00 37.39
N LEU A 189 -24.93 -14.35 36.11
CA LEU A 189 -23.71 -14.81 35.43
C LEU A 189 -22.73 -13.65 35.18
N LEU A 190 -23.22 -12.47 34.81
CA LEU A 190 -22.40 -11.26 34.69
C LEU A 190 -21.80 -10.86 36.04
N GLU A 191 -22.58 -10.92 37.12
CA GLU A 191 -22.11 -10.66 38.48
C GLU A 191 -21.08 -11.69 38.97
N ALA A 192 -21.14 -12.92 38.45
CA ALA A 192 -20.16 -13.97 38.69
C ALA A 192 -18.88 -13.84 37.84
N GLY A 193 -18.81 -12.87 36.92
CA GLY A 193 -17.67 -12.66 36.01
C GLY A 193 -17.65 -13.61 34.80
N GLU A 194 -18.78 -14.24 34.49
CA GLU A 194 -18.96 -15.15 33.34
C GLU A 194 -19.40 -14.37 32.09
N ASP A 195 -18.83 -13.18 31.89
CA ASP A 195 -19.29 -12.22 30.89
C ASP A 195 -19.16 -12.75 29.45
N GLU A 196 -18.09 -13.49 29.17
CA GLU A 196 -17.84 -14.11 27.85
C GLU A 196 -18.89 -15.19 27.52
N PHE A 197 -19.31 -15.96 28.52
CA PHE A 197 -20.32 -17.00 28.35
C PHE A 197 -21.69 -16.41 28.00
N VAL A 198 -22.09 -15.34 28.70
CA VAL A 198 -23.35 -14.64 28.42
C VAL A 198 -23.31 -13.97 27.03
N ALA A 199 -22.18 -13.37 26.65
CA ALA A 199 -22.01 -12.76 25.33
C ALA A 199 -22.14 -13.81 24.20
N GLN A 200 -21.50 -14.97 24.35
CA GLN A 200 -21.60 -16.06 23.38
C GLN A 200 -23.04 -16.60 23.29
N PHE A 201 -23.72 -16.79 24.42
CA PHE A 201 -25.11 -17.24 24.46
C PHE A 201 -26.05 -16.29 23.68
N VAL A 202 -25.88 -14.98 23.83
CA VAL A 202 -26.65 -13.98 23.09
C VAL A 202 -26.38 -14.04 21.59
N GLN A 203 -25.11 -14.21 21.18
CA GLN A 203 -24.75 -14.34 19.77
C GLN A 203 -25.38 -15.59 19.14
N ASP A 204 -25.33 -16.72 19.83
CA ASP A 204 -25.92 -17.99 19.37
C ASP A 204 -27.45 -17.89 19.24
N MET A 205 -28.10 -17.21 20.19
CA MET A 205 -29.53 -16.93 20.17
C MET A 205 -29.93 -16.09 18.95
N VAL A 206 -29.19 -15.01 18.66
CA VAL A 206 -29.44 -14.15 17.49
C VAL A 206 -29.15 -14.88 16.18
N ALA A 207 -28.05 -15.64 16.10
CA ALA A 207 -27.70 -16.43 14.93
C ALA A 207 -28.75 -17.51 14.63
N SER A 208 -29.28 -18.17 15.66
CA SER A 208 -30.35 -19.16 15.52
C SER A 208 -31.65 -18.54 15.04
N ALA A 209 -32.01 -17.37 15.54
CA ALA A 209 -33.24 -16.67 15.15
C ALA A 209 -33.18 -16.12 13.71
N THR A 210 -32.02 -15.61 13.27
CA THR A 210 -31.83 -15.15 11.87
C THR A 210 -31.85 -16.29 10.86
N THR A 211 -31.34 -17.47 11.24
CA THR A 211 -31.35 -18.66 10.38
C THR A 211 -32.78 -19.24 10.26
N SER A 212 -33.56 -19.22 11.34
CA SER A 212 -34.95 -19.73 11.33
C SER A 212 -35.93 -18.85 10.53
N GLY A 213 -35.61 -17.58 10.26
CA GLY A 213 -36.44 -16.68 9.46
C GLY A 213 -36.25 -16.84 7.94
N ALA A 214 -35.20 -17.53 7.49
CA ALA A 214 -34.85 -17.68 6.08
C ALA A 214 -35.51 -18.90 5.39
N GLU A 215 -36.17 -19.79 6.14
CA GLU A 215 -36.83 -21.00 5.61
C GLU A 215 -38.35 -20.86 5.38
N VAL A 216 -38.92 -19.66 5.51
CA VAL A 216 -40.34 -19.43 5.19
C VAL A 216 -40.47 -18.53 3.96
N HIS A 217 -40.17 -19.09 2.78
CA HIS A 217 -40.69 -18.62 1.50
C HIS A 217 -40.85 -19.78 0.51
#